data_AF-A0A2J6WS61-F1
#
_entry.id   AF-A0A2J6WS61-F1
#
_cell.length_a   1.000
_cell.length_b   1.000
_cell.length_c   1.000
_cell.angle_alpha   90.00
_cell.angle_beta   90.00
_cell.angle_gamma   90.00
#
_symmetry.space_group_name_H-M   'P 1'
#
loop_
_entity.id
_entity.type
_entity.pdbx_description
1 polymer ?
#
loop_
_entity_poly.entity_id
_entity_poly.type
_entity_poly.pdbx_seq_one_letter_code
_entity_poly.pdbx_strand_id
1 'polypeptide(L)'
;MILNCPYFEKCNAPLCPFFNFQGIWYADEEFCKNSEYSNQDVIKNQKKISRINKRHEVQGLFTFSMLNRPLIVKRGISGLSEDLEIQESGKSELKWIRKHRGMSKESRDKMSEHMKKVRDMERGIKNVH
;
A
#
# COMPACT_ATOMS: atom_id res chain seq x y z
N MET A 1 25.08 -1.14 -1.86
CA MET A 1 25.29 -2.25 -0.90
C MET A 1 24.62 -1.88 0.41
N ILE A 2 23.48 -2.48 0.77
CA ILE A 2 22.90 -2.33 2.11
C ILE A 2 22.78 -3.73 2.70
N LEU A 3 23.94 -4.27 3.10
CA LEU A 3 24.03 -5.44 3.98
C LEU A 3 23.80 -5.05 5.46
N ASN A 4 23.73 -3.74 5.76
CA ASN A 4 23.59 -3.22 7.12
C ASN A 4 22.21 -2.58 7.34
N CYS A 5 21.13 -3.34 7.16
CA CYS A 5 19.83 -2.86 7.60
C CYS A 5 19.82 -2.82 9.14
N PRO A 6 19.65 -1.65 9.80
CA PRO A 6 19.70 -1.56 11.26
C PRO A 6 18.53 -2.29 11.96
N TYR A 7 17.54 -2.72 11.17
CA TYR A 7 16.37 -3.46 11.64
C TYR A 7 16.46 -4.96 11.36
N PHE A 8 17.53 -5.47 10.74
CA PHE A 8 17.60 -6.86 10.25
C PHE A 8 17.17 -7.89 11.30
N GLU A 9 17.71 -7.83 12.51
CA GLU A 9 17.39 -8.78 13.60
C GLU A 9 16.07 -8.48 14.34
N LYS A 10 15.43 -7.33 14.06
CA LYS A 10 14.27 -6.84 14.82
C LYS A 10 13.04 -6.60 13.94
N CYS A 11 13.14 -6.87 12.64
CA CYS A 11 12.09 -6.59 11.67
C CYS A 11 11.25 -7.84 11.47
N ASN A 12 9.99 -7.79 11.94
CA ASN A 12 9.04 -8.88 11.77
C ASN A 12 8.16 -8.70 10.51
N ALA A 13 8.53 -7.79 9.60
CA ALA A 13 7.76 -7.52 8.40
C ALA A 13 7.90 -8.69 7.40
N PRO A 14 6.81 -9.38 7.03
CA PRO A 14 6.86 -10.52 6.11
C PRO A 14 7.30 -10.13 4.70
N LEU A 15 6.99 -8.89 4.29
CA LEU A 15 7.47 -8.30 3.05
C LEU A 15 8.55 -7.26 3.31
N CYS A 16 9.77 -7.61 2.89
CA CYS A 16 10.91 -6.70 2.91
C CYS A 16 10.93 -5.87 1.61
N PRO A 17 11.07 -4.53 1.68
CA PRO A 17 11.20 -3.68 0.49
C PRO A 17 12.55 -3.84 -0.23
N PHE A 18 13.57 -4.33 0.46
CA PHE A 18 14.92 -4.50 -0.08
C PHE A 18 15.11 -5.85 -0.78
N PHE A 19 14.44 -6.89 -0.28
CA PHE A 19 14.52 -8.23 -0.84
C PHE A 19 13.20 -8.56 -1.52
N ASN A 20 13.23 -8.82 -2.83
CA ASN A 20 12.05 -9.22 -3.58
C ASN A 20 11.67 -10.67 -3.23
N PHE A 21 11.08 -10.86 -2.06
CA PHE A 21 10.53 -12.15 -1.65
C PHE A 21 9.18 -12.37 -2.32
N GLN A 22 8.94 -13.61 -2.76
CA GLN A 22 7.61 -14.13 -3.13
C GLN A 22 6.74 -14.35 -1.88
N GLY A 23 6.79 -13.41 -0.94
CA GLY A 23 6.04 -13.47 0.30
C GLY A 23 4.58 -13.06 0.10
N ILE A 24 3.77 -13.48 1.06
CA ILE A 24 2.41 -12.99 1.27
C ILE A 24 2.40 -12.05 2.48
N TRP A 25 1.38 -11.22 2.56
CA TRP A 25 1.16 -10.29 3.66
C TRP A 25 -0.33 -10.14 3.95
N TYR A 26 -0.68 -10.16 5.23
CA TYR A 26 -2.04 -9.93 5.74
C TYR A 26 -2.15 -8.54 6.36
N ALA A 27 -3.36 -7.99 6.38
CA ALA A 27 -3.59 -6.58 6.71
C ALA A 27 -3.33 -6.22 8.19
N ASP A 28 -3.24 -7.22 9.06
CA ASP A 28 -2.93 -7.15 10.49
C ASP A 28 -1.45 -7.39 10.79
N GLU A 29 -0.65 -7.85 9.82
CA GLU A 29 0.78 -8.07 9.99
C GLU A 29 1.60 -6.77 9.98
N GLU A 30 2.82 -6.86 10.54
CA GLU A 30 3.78 -5.76 10.49
C GLU A 30 4.26 -5.49 9.05
N PHE A 31 4.71 -4.26 8.81
CA PHE A 31 5.39 -3.84 7.59
C PHE A 31 6.71 -3.17 7.94
N CYS A 32 7.63 -3.10 6.98
CA CYS A 32 8.98 -2.58 7.24
C CYS A 32 8.93 -1.13 7.79
N LYS A 33 9.65 -0.92 8.91
CA LYS A 33 9.70 0.37 9.62
C LYS A 33 10.88 1.25 9.20
N ASN A 34 11.79 0.74 8.36
CA ASN A 34 12.93 1.52 7.86
C ASN A 34 12.43 2.70 7.00
N SER A 35 12.77 3.91 7.44
CA SER A 35 12.34 5.17 6.82
C SER A 35 12.90 5.38 5.42
N GLU A 36 14.05 4.80 5.10
CA GLU A 36 14.66 4.84 3.76
C GLU A 36 13.70 4.29 2.69
N TYR A 37 13.00 3.20 3.03
CA TYR A 37 12.05 2.54 2.13
C TYR A 37 10.61 3.02 2.29
N SER A 38 10.36 3.99 3.18
CA SER A 38 9.01 4.48 3.46
C SER A 38 8.28 5.06 2.24
N ASN A 39 9.04 5.45 1.22
CA ASN A 39 8.53 5.99 -0.03
C ASN A 39 8.22 4.96 -1.11
N GLN A 40 8.56 3.68 -0.91
CA GLN A 40 8.20 2.62 -1.84
C GLN A 40 6.70 2.31 -1.78
N ASP A 41 6.13 1.88 -2.91
CA ASP A 41 4.70 1.64 -3.03
C ASP A 41 4.23 0.50 -2.13
N VAL A 42 5.01 -0.58 -2.01
CA VAL A 42 4.68 -1.70 -1.10
C VAL A 42 4.46 -1.22 0.33
N ILE A 43 5.38 -0.42 0.87
CA ILE A 43 5.28 0.10 2.24
C ILE A 43 4.14 1.11 2.37
N LYS A 44 3.96 1.99 1.38
CA LYS A 44 2.85 2.97 1.36
C LYS A 44 1.50 2.26 1.36
N ASN A 45 1.36 1.19 0.58
CA ASN A 45 0.11 0.47 0.43
C ASN A 45 -0.20 -0.41 1.64
N GLN A 46 0.79 -1.12 2.21
CA GLN A 46 0.65 -1.82 3.50
C GLN A 46 0.17 -0.86 4.59
N LYS A 47 0.79 0.33 4.71
CA LYS A 47 0.37 1.38 5.66
C LYS A 47 -1.06 1.87 5.45
N LYS A 48 -1.52 1.99 4.21
CA LYS A 48 -2.91 2.41 3.91
C LYS A 48 -3.89 1.31 4.26
N ILE A 49 -3.59 0.07 3.86
CA ILE A 49 -4.43 -1.11 4.11
C ILE A 49 -4.55 -1.37 5.61
N SER A 50 -3.43 -1.39 6.34
CA SER A 50 -3.43 -1.57 7.81
C SER A 50 -4.30 -0.52 8.53
N ARG A 51 -4.30 0.74 8.07
CA ARG A 51 -5.19 1.78 8.63
C ARG A 51 -6.67 1.51 8.36
N ILE A 52 -7.01 0.94 7.21
CA ILE A 52 -8.38 0.55 6.88
C ILE A 52 -8.80 -0.69 7.70
N ASN A 53 -7.90 -1.66 7.84
CA ASN A 53 -8.13 -2.89 8.60
C ASN A 53 -8.58 -2.59 10.04
N LYS A 54 -7.92 -1.62 10.69
CA LYS A 54 -8.29 -1.12 12.02
C LYS A 54 -9.74 -0.62 12.17
N ARG A 55 -10.44 -0.34 11.07
CA ARG A 55 -11.81 0.22 11.07
C ARG A 55 -12.83 -0.67 10.38
N HIS A 56 -12.41 -1.50 9.43
CA HIS A 56 -13.33 -2.15 8.49
C HIS A 56 -13.06 -3.62 8.24
N GLU A 57 -12.06 -4.22 8.90
CA GLU A 57 -11.61 -5.59 8.66
C GLU A 57 -11.24 -5.84 7.18
N VAL A 58 -9.96 -6.11 6.92
CA VAL A 58 -9.47 -6.41 5.59
C VAL A 58 -9.02 -7.86 5.57
N GLN A 59 -9.76 -8.67 4.82
CA GLN A 59 -9.50 -10.09 4.69
C GLN A 59 -8.64 -10.41 3.46
N GLY A 60 -8.05 -11.60 3.47
CA GLY A 60 -7.28 -12.17 2.38
C GLY A 60 -5.82 -11.73 2.34
N LEU A 61 -5.05 -12.45 1.54
CA LEU A 61 -3.61 -12.24 1.39
C LEU A 61 -3.28 -11.23 0.30
N PHE A 62 -2.20 -10.49 0.49
CA PHE A 62 -1.64 -9.58 -0.50
C PHE A 62 -0.23 -10.03 -0.84
N THR A 63 0.08 -10.06 -2.14
CA THR A 63 1.43 -10.36 -2.60
C THR A 63 2.24 -9.08 -2.81
N PHE A 64 3.57 -9.23 -2.92
CA PHE A 64 4.44 -8.11 -3.25
C PHE A 64 4.02 -7.41 -4.56
N SER A 65 3.69 -8.17 -5.62
CA SER A 65 3.26 -7.61 -6.91
C SER A 65 1.96 -6.81 -6.84
N MET A 66 1.03 -7.24 -5.99
CA MET A 66 -0.22 -6.50 -5.75
C MET A 66 0.06 -5.13 -5.10
N LEU A 67 1.02 -5.09 -4.17
CA LEU A 67 1.30 -3.93 -3.32
C LEU A 67 2.39 -3.00 -3.86
N ASN A 68 3.37 -3.49 -4.62
CA ASN A 68 4.50 -2.69 -5.11
C ASN A 68 4.18 -1.95 -6.42
N ARG A 69 3.09 -1.19 -6.40
CA ARG A 69 2.61 -0.39 -7.54
C ARG A 69 1.67 0.74 -7.08
N PRO A 70 1.32 1.68 -7.96
CA PRO A 70 0.23 2.59 -7.72
C PRO A 70 -1.08 1.83 -7.45
N LEU A 71 -1.68 2.08 -6.29
CA LEU A 71 -2.89 1.41 -5.82
C LEU A 71 -3.81 2.42 -5.12
N ILE A 72 -5.09 2.46 -5.52
CA ILE A 72 -6.12 3.18 -4.79
C ILE A 72 -6.63 2.26 -3.68
N VAL A 73 -6.26 2.58 -2.44
CA VAL A 73 -6.71 1.85 -1.26
C VAL A 73 -7.94 2.57 -0.70
N LYS A 74 -9.08 1.89 -0.65
CA LYS A 74 -10.37 2.41 -0.16
C LYS A 74 -11.12 1.35 0.64
N ARG A 75 -12.20 1.74 1.32
CA ARG A 75 -13.10 0.80 2.03
C ARG A 75 -13.56 -0.31 1.09
N GLY A 76 -13.56 -1.55 1.60
CA GLY A 76 -13.91 -2.74 0.83
C GLY A 76 -12.78 -3.32 -0.02
N ILE A 77 -11.54 -2.84 0.15
CA ILE A 77 -10.38 -3.55 -0.39
C ILE A 77 -10.20 -4.88 0.35
N SER A 78 -9.91 -5.94 -0.39
CA SER A 78 -9.60 -7.27 0.13
C SER A 78 -8.44 -7.87 -0.66
N GLY A 79 -7.72 -8.81 -0.05
CA GLY A 79 -6.70 -9.62 -0.71
C GLY A 79 -7.28 -10.73 -1.58
N LEU A 80 -6.41 -11.66 -1.97
CA LEU A 80 -6.78 -12.95 -2.55
C LEU A 80 -7.26 -13.92 -1.45
N SER A 81 -8.07 -14.90 -1.82
CA SER A 81 -8.45 -15.98 -0.89
C SER A 81 -7.26 -16.90 -0.62
N GLU A 82 -7.16 -17.42 0.60
CA GLU A 82 -6.14 -18.40 1.00
C GLU A 82 -6.36 -19.76 0.35
N ASP A 83 -7.62 -20.10 0.06
CA ASP A 83 -8.03 -21.38 -0.55
C ASP A 83 -7.70 -21.51 -2.05
N LEU A 84 -6.97 -20.54 -2.62
CA LEU A 84 -6.62 -20.59 -4.04
C LEU A 84 -5.55 -21.65 -4.29
N GLU A 85 -5.82 -22.55 -5.23
CA GLU A 85 -4.82 -23.49 -5.70
C GLU A 85 -3.61 -22.76 -6.32
N ILE A 86 -2.42 -23.36 -6.20
CA ILE A 86 -1.15 -22.77 -6.67
C ILE A 86 -1.23 -22.38 -8.16
N GLN A 87 -1.89 -23.18 -9.00
CA GLN A 87 -2.05 -22.87 -10.43
C GLN A 87 -2.98 -21.69 -10.70
N GLU A 88 -3.94 -21.43 -9.81
CA GLU A 88 -4.88 -20.32 -9.92
C GLU A 88 -4.35 -19.03 -9.30
N SER A 89 -3.37 -19.13 -8.40
CA SER A 89 -2.80 -17.99 -7.65
C SER A 89 -2.30 -16.87 -8.58
N GLY A 90 -1.52 -17.19 -9.62
CA GLY A 90 -0.98 -16.20 -10.55
C GLY A 90 -2.06 -15.54 -11.42
N LYS A 91 -3.06 -16.29 -11.88
CA LYS A 91 -4.18 -15.74 -12.66
C LYS A 91 -5.05 -14.83 -11.81
N SER A 92 -5.31 -15.24 -10.56
CA SER A 92 -6.08 -14.48 -9.58
C SER A 92 -5.36 -13.19 -9.18
N GLU A 93 -4.05 -13.24 -8.98
CA GLU A 93 -3.21 -12.05 -8.76
C GLU A 93 -3.35 -11.05 -9.92
N LEU A 94 -3.17 -11.51 -11.16
CA LEU A 94 -3.29 -10.64 -12.35
C LEU A 94 -4.70 -10.04 -12.48
N LYS A 95 -5.74 -10.83 -12.21
CA LYS A 95 -7.13 -10.37 -12.20
C LYS A 95 -7.34 -9.30 -11.13
N TRP A 96 -6.80 -9.50 -9.93
CA TRP A 96 -6.86 -8.56 -8.83
C TRP A 96 -6.16 -7.24 -9.18
N ILE A 97 -4.95 -7.30 -9.74
CA ILE A 97 -4.16 -6.12 -10.15
C ILE A 97 -4.90 -5.30 -11.21
N ARG A 98 -5.57 -5.97 -12.16
CA ARG A 98 -6.37 -5.32 -13.21
C ARG A 98 -7.60 -4.60 -12.64
N LYS A 99 -8.24 -5.18 -11.62
CA LYS A 99 -9.41 -4.62 -10.94
C LYS A 99 -9.05 -3.45 -10.03
N HIS A 100 -7.91 -3.53 -9.33
CA HIS A 100 -7.49 -2.53 -8.35
C HIS A 100 -6.40 -1.63 -8.92
N ARG A 101 -6.77 -0.70 -9.79
CA ARG A 101 -5.81 0.20 -10.44
C ARG A 101 -5.39 1.36 -9.52
N GLY A 102 -4.18 1.85 -9.73
CA GLY A 102 -3.73 3.14 -9.23
C GLY A 102 -4.16 4.29 -10.14
N MET A 103 -3.94 5.51 -9.68
CA MET A 103 -3.99 6.69 -10.54
C MET A 103 -2.68 6.84 -11.31
N SER A 104 -2.74 7.40 -12.53
CA SER A 104 -1.52 7.85 -13.22
C SER A 104 -0.82 8.95 -12.42
N LYS A 105 0.49 9.12 -12.62
CA LYS A 105 1.26 10.19 -11.98
C LYS A 105 0.62 11.55 -12.26
N GLU A 106 0.28 11.81 -13.52
CA GLU A 106 -0.38 13.05 -13.94
C GLU A 106 -1.72 13.29 -13.23
N SER A 107 -2.58 12.27 -13.15
CA SER A 107 -3.87 12.39 -12.45
C SER A 107 -3.67 12.65 -10.95
N ARG A 108 -2.66 12.02 -10.35
CA ARG A 108 -2.31 12.22 -8.95
C ARG A 108 -1.78 13.63 -8.69
N ASP A 109 -0.95 14.15 -9.59
CA ASP A 109 -0.37 15.49 -9.48
C ASP A 109 -1.46 16.56 -9.64
N LYS A 110 -2.36 16.41 -10.62
CA LYS A 110 -3.56 17.25 -10.80
C LYS A 110 -4.45 17.26 -9.55
N MET A 111 -4.73 16.09 -8.98
CA MET A 111 -5.50 15.96 -7.75
C MET A 111 -4.80 16.66 -6.57
N SER A 112 -3.47 16.49 -6.44
CA SER A 112 -2.69 17.13 -5.39
C SER A 112 -2.71 18.66 -5.50
N GLU A 113 -2.59 19.20 -6.71
CA GLU A 113 -2.67 20.64 -6.96
C GLU A 113 -4.06 21.19 -6.63
N HIS A 114 -5.12 20.49 -7.06
CA HIS A 114 -6.49 20.87 -6.75
C HIS A 114 -6.75 20.92 -5.23
N MET A 115 -6.34 19.88 -4.50
CA MET A 115 -6.49 19.85 -3.04
C MET A 115 -5.68 20.94 -2.33
N LYS A 116 -4.52 21.34 -2.87
CA LYS A 116 -3.75 22.48 -2.35
C LYS A 116 -4.55 23.78 -2.51
N LYS A 117 -5.12 24.03 -3.70
CA LYS A 117 -5.96 25.22 -3.95
C LYS A 117 -7.16 25.28 -3.00
N VAL A 118 -7.85 24.16 -2.79
CA VAL A 118 -8.98 24.08 -1.84
C VAL A 118 -8.56 24.47 -0.43
N ARG A 119 -7.45 23.92 0.07
CA ARG A 119 -6.93 24.24 1.42
C ARG A 119 -6.54 25.71 1.57
N ASP A 120 -5.92 26.29 0.53
CA ASP A 120 -5.50 27.69 0.56
C ASP A 120 -6.73 28.62 0.57
N MET A 121 -7.79 28.28 -0.17
CA MET A 121 -9.08 29.00 -0.10
C MET A 121 -9.73 28.91 1.28
N GLU A 122 -9.80 27.72 1.89
CA GLU A 122 -10.36 27.54 3.23
C GLU A 122 -9.62 28.33 4.31
N ARG A 123 -8.30 28.44 4.20
CA ARG A 123 -7.47 29.25 5.11
C ARG A 123 -7.67 30.75 4.90
N GLY A 124 -7.79 31.19 3.65
CA GLY A 124 -8.10 32.59 3.31
C GLY A 124 -9.44 33.04 3.90
N ILE A 125 -10.48 32.19 3.81
CA ILE A 125 -11.80 32.48 4.38
C ILE A 125 -11.75 32.59 5.91
N LYS A 126 -10.97 31.73 6.58
CA LYS A 126 -10.83 31.72 8.04
C LYS A 126 -10.02 32.89 8.61
N ASN A 127 -9.23 33.59 7.80
CA ASN A 127 -8.43 34.75 8.22
C ASN A 127 -9.14 36.10 7.98
N VAL A 128 -10.38 36.09 7.51
CA VAL A 128 -11.20 37.29 7.19
C VAL A 128 -12.33 37.50 8.22
N HIS A 129 -12.48 36.59 9.19
CA HIS A 129 -13.38 36.71 10.35
C HIS A 129 -12.54 36.77 11.62
#